data_AF-C1B622-F1
#
_entry.id   AF-C1B622-F1
#
_cell.length_a   1.000
_cell.length_b   1.000
_cell.length_c   1.000
_cell.angle_alpha   90.00
_cell.angle_beta   90.00
_cell.angle_gamma   90.00
#
_symmetry.space_group_name_H-M   'P 1'
#
loop_
_entity.id
_entity.type
_entity.pdbx_description
1 polymer ?
#
loop_
_entity_poly.entity_id
_entity_poly.type
_entity_poly.pdbx_seq_one_letter_code
_entity_poly.pdbx_strand_id
1 'polypeptide(L)'
;MPRRARAMFDRLNAQPATSKASGAVEWTVFYVFSVNEEPGRVVTAPTNGAAGSIPAVLNYYTTFCANSARTASSSWPRAQARTP
;
A
#
# COMPACT_ATOMS: atom_id res chain seq x y z
N MET A 1 -3.82 -2.49 -19.77
CA MET A 1 -3.85 -3.62 -18.80
C MET A 1 -5.30 -3.92 -18.46
N PRO A 2 -5.74 -5.19 -18.43
CA PRO A 2 -7.11 -5.54 -18.04
C PRO A 2 -7.41 -5.10 -16.60
N ARG A 3 -8.63 -4.62 -16.33
CA ARG A 3 -9.07 -4.14 -15.01
C ARG A 3 -9.34 -5.31 -14.06
N ARG A 4 -8.36 -5.63 -13.22
CA ARG A 4 -8.34 -6.75 -12.28
C ARG A 4 -8.61 -6.30 -10.84
N ALA A 5 -8.35 -5.04 -10.52
CA ALA A 5 -8.51 -4.53 -9.16
C ALA A 5 -9.92 -4.75 -8.60
N ARG A 6 -10.96 -4.49 -9.40
CA ARG A 6 -12.36 -4.66 -8.97
C ARG A 6 -12.70 -6.11 -8.62
N ALA A 7 -12.35 -7.05 -9.50
CA ALA A 7 -12.61 -8.47 -9.26
C ALA A 7 -11.82 -9.03 -8.07
N MET A 8 -10.58 -8.56 -7.87
CA MET A 8 -9.78 -8.92 -6.69
C MET A 8 -10.41 -8.37 -5.40
N PHE A 9 -10.87 -7.12 -5.42
CA PHE A 9 -11.55 -6.50 -4.28
C PHE A 9 -12.79 -7.29 -3.86
N ASP A 10 -13.67 -7.59 -4.81
CA ASP A 10 -14.91 -8.32 -4.53
C ASP A 10 -14.61 -9.71 -3.92
N ARG A 11 -13.61 -10.42 -4.47
CA ARG A 11 -13.18 -11.72 -3.94
C ARG A 11 -12.56 -11.63 -2.54
N LEU A 12 -11.71 -10.64 -2.29
CA LEU A 12 -11.04 -10.47 -0.99
C LEU A 12 -12.00 -10.00 0.09
N ASN A 13 -12.97 -9.16 -0.27
CA ASN A 13 -13.97 -8.65 0.65
C ASN A 13 -15.03 -9.71 1.02
N ALA A 14 -15.23 -10.72 0.17
CA ALA A 14 -16.08 -11.87 0.46
C ALA A 14 -15.42 -12.90 1.40
N GLN A 15 -14.12 -12.78 1.70
CA GLN A 15 -13.44 -13.70 2.63
C GLN A 15 -13.81 -13.38 4.09
N PRO A 16 -13.88 -14.40 4.97
CA PRO A 16 -14.13 -14.18 6.38
C PRO A 16 -13.00 -13.35 7.01
N ALA A 17 -13.34 -12.52 8.00
CA ALA A 17 -12.40 -11.59 8.64
C ALA A 17 -11.17 -12.28 9.27
N THR A 18 -11.31 -13.55 9.66
CA THR A 18 -10.21 -14.39 10.17
C THR A 18 -9.13 -14.67 9.13
N SER A 19 -9.46 -14.62 7.84
CA SER A 19 -8.53 -14.81 6.73
C SER A 19 -7.77 -13.54 6.33
N LYS A 20 -8.03 -12.41 7.00
CA LYS A 20 -7.43 -11.12 6.63
C LYS A 20 -5.90 -11.15 6.74
N ALA A 21 -5.37 -11.80 7.77
CA ALA A 21 -3.92 -11.97 7.96
C ALA A 21 -3.29 -12.88 6.89
N SER A 22 -3.96 -13.97 6.48
CA SER A 22 -3.50 -14.83 5.41
C SER A 22 -3.59 -14.17 4.02
N GLY A 23 -4.51 -13.22 3.84
CA GLY A 23 -4.72 -12.48 2.59
C GLY A 23 -3.83 -11.25 2.40
N ALA A 24 -2.84 -11.02 3.27
CA ALA A 24 -2.08 -9.77 3.29
C ALA A 24 -1.32 -9.52 1.98
N VAL A 25 -0.82 -10.58 1.35
CA VAL A 25 -0.15 -10.51 0.04
C VAL A 25 -1.14 -10.16 -1.06
N GLU A 26 -2.31 -10.79 -1.08
CA GLU A 26 -3.36 -10.55 -2.06
C GLU A 26 -3.92 -9.14 -1.96
N TRP A 27 -4.11 -8.61 -0.74
CA TRP A 27 -4.46 -7.22 -0.50
C TRP A 27 -3.39 -6.27 -1.05
N THR A 28 -2.10 -6.56 -0.83
CA THR A 28 -0.99 -5.77 -1.39
C THR A 28 -1.02 -5.74 -2.91
N VAL A 29 -1.21 -6.90 -3.54
CA VAL A 29 -1.32 -7.02 -5.01
C VAL A 29 -2.53 -6.26 -5.53
N PHE A 30 -3.67 -6.31 -4.83
CA PHE A 30 -4.85 -5.51 -5.16
C PHE A 30 -4.53 -4.00 -5.20
N TYR A 31 -3.82 -3.46 -4.21
CA TYR A 31 -3.44 -2.04 -4.19
C TYR A 31 -2.51 -1.65 -5.33
N VAL A 32 -1.60 -2.53 -5.75
CA VAL A 32 -0.74 -2.27 -6.92
C VAL A 32 -1.61 -2.13 -8.17
N PHE A 33 -2.55 -3.05 -8.39
CA PHE A 33 -3.43 -3.02 -9.56
C PHE A 33 -4.39 -1.83 -9.52
N SER A 34 -4.96 -1.48 -8.37
CA SER A 34 -5.92 -0.37 -8.28
C SER A 34 -5.29 0.97 -8.66
N VAL A 35 -4.06 1.24 -8.22
CA VAL A 35 -3.34 2.47 -8.56
C VAL A 35 -2.89 2.48 -10.03
N ASN A 36 -2.41 1.35 -10.54
CA ASN A 36 -1.96 1.25 -11.93
C ASN A 36 -3.12 1.24 -12.95
N GLU A 37 -4.35 1.01 -12.50
CA GLU A 37 -5.56 1.04 -13.33
C GLU A 37 -6.23 2.42 -13.40
N GLU A 38 -5.87 3.37 -12.55
CA GLU A 38 -6.38 4.74 -12.53
C GLU A 38 -5.55 5.65 -13.46
N PRO A 39 -6.08 6.07 -14.62
CA PRO A 39 -5.36 6.93 -15.54
C PRO A 39 -5.43 8.41 -15.09
N GLY A 40 -4.28 9.09 -15.09
CA GLY A 40 -4.23 10.56 -15.20
C GLY A 40 -3.78 11.34 -13.95
N ARG A 41 -3.78 10.74 -12.75
CA ARG A 41 -3.24 11.36 -11.53
C ARG A 41 -2.56 10.32 -10.64
N VAL A 42 -1.28 10.07 -10.89
CA VAL A 42 -0.46 9.15 -10.08
C VAL A 42 0.82 9.83 -9.62
N VAL A 43 1.25 9.53 -8.40
CA VAL A 43 2.62 9.82 -7.96
C VAL A 43 3.52 8.73 -8.50
N THR A 44 4.57 9.11 -9.23
CA THR A 44 5.48 8.15 -9.84
C THR A 44 6.35 7.45 -8.79
N ALA A 45 6.61 6.17 -9.00
CA ALA A 45 7.51 5.42 -8.13
C ALA A 45 8.05 4.15 -8.81
N PRO A 46 9.29 4.12 -9.34
CA PRO A 46 10.06 5.26 -9.86
C PRO A 46 9.48 5.84 -11.17
N THR A 47 8.54 5.15 -11.82
CA THR A 47 7.86 5.56 -13.07
C THR A 47 6.34 5.48 -12.92
N ASN A 48 5.58 5.97 -13.91
CA ASN A 48 4.11 5.88 -13.92
C ASN A 48 3.60 4.44 -13.77
N GLY A 49 4.26 3.47 -14.42
CA GLY A 49 3.82 2.07 -14.42
C GLY A 49 4.06 1.31 -13.10
N ALA A 50 4.86 1.87 -12.20
CA ALA A 50 5.19 1.30 -10.90
C ALA A 50 4.61 2.12 -9.72
N ALA A 51 3.79 3.13 -10.02
CA ALA A 51 3.16 4.02 -9.04
C ALA A 51 2.39 3.29 -7.93
N GLY A 52 1.84 2.11 -8.20
CA GLY A 52 1.13 1.30 -7.19
C GLY A 52 2.00 0.63 -6.13
N SER A 53 3.32 0.56 -6.30
CA SER A 53 4.21 -0.16 -5.38
C SER A 53 4.29 0.48 -3.98
N ILE A 54 4.54 1.78 -3.92
CA ILE A 54 4.61 2.55 -2.66
C ILE A 54 3.29 2.51 -1.86
N PRO A 55 2.13 2.87 -2.43
CA PRO A 55 0.87 2.81 -1.68
C PRO A 55 0.50 1.39 -1.25
N ALA A 56 0.87 0.36 -2.02
CA ALA A 56 0.64 -1.03 -1.61
C ALA A 56 1.45 -1.42 -0.36
N VAL A 57 2.74 -1.08 -0.31
CA VAL A 57 3.61 -1.36 0.85
C VAL A 57 3.17 -0.54 2.06
N LEU A 58 2.82 0.73 1.88
CA LEU A 58 2.29 1.57 2.96
C LEU A 58 1.00 0.97 3.53
N ASN A 59 0.07 0.55 2.67
CA ASN A 59 -1.18 -0.05 3.12
C ASN A 59 -0.93 -1.37 3.87
N TYR A 60 -0.06 -2.23 3.35
CA TYR A 60 0.35 -3.45 4.05
C TYR A 60 0.85 -3.14 5.45
N TYR A 61 1.75 -2.16 5.56
CA TYR A 61 2.31 -1.76 6.84
C TYR A 61 1.24 -1.21 7.81
N THR A 62 0.34 -0.33 7.34
CA THR A 62 -0.73 0.23 8.18
C THR A 62 -1.80 -0.78 8.58
N THR A 63 -2.03 -1.80 7.75
CA THR A 63 -3.11 -2.77 7.96
C THR A 63 -2.64 -3.99 8.75
N PHE A 64 -1.38 -4.41 8.57
CA PHE A 64 -0.84 -5.64 9.14
C PHE A 64 0.31 -5.42 10.13
N CYS A 65 1.01 -4.28 10.07
CA CYS A 65 2.19 -3.99 10.91
C CYS A 65 2.05 -2.75 11.80
N ALA A 66 0.89 -2.08 11.88
CA ALA A 66 0.75 -0.80 12.57
C ALA A 66 1.07 -0.84 14.08
N ASN A 67 1.10 -2.02 14.71
CA ASN A 67 1.56 -2.17 16.09
C ASN A 67 3.08 -2.23 16.26
N SER A 68 3.85 -2.56 15.22
CA SER A 68 5.32 -2.61 15.26
C SER A 68 5.96 -1.23 15.02
N ALA A 69 5.27 -0.34 14.32
CA ALA A 69 5.77 0.95 13.86
C ALA A 69 5.96 2.01 14.94
N ARG A 70 5.11 1.97 15.97
CA ARG A 70 4.99 3.03 16.98
C ARG A 70 6.27 3.21 17.79
N THR A 71 7.13 2.19 17.83
CA THR A 71 8.40 2.18 18.56
C THR A 71 9.55 2.81 17.77
N ALA A 72 9.47 2.85 16.42
CA ALA A 72 10.58 3.30 15.57
C ALA A 72 10.57 4.82 15.28
N SER A 73 9.41 5.49 15.34
CA SER A 73 9.33 6.94 15.04
C SER A 73 9.89 7.84 16.15
N SER A 74 10.21 7.28 17.32
CA SER A 74 10.82 8.01 18.43
C SER A 74 12.33 8.23 18.26
N SER A 75 13.01 7.51 17.35
CA SER A 75 14.46 7.56 17.19
C SER A 75 14.97 8.30 15.94
N TRP A 76 14.08 8.81 15.09
CA TRP A 76 14.51 9.59 13.92
C TRP A 76 15.02 10.98 14.34
N PRO A 77 16.27 11.38 14.00
CA PRO A 77 16.80 12.69 14.37
C PRO A 77 16.00 13.81 13.70
N ARG A 78 15.16 14.49 14.48
CA ARG A 78 14.28 15.56 14.00
C ARG A 78 14.99 16.90 14.02
N ALA A 79 16.16 17.06 13.38
CA ALA A 79 16.74 18.39 13.10
C ALA A 79 18.03 18.31 12.26
N GLN A 80 17.94 18.40 10.93
CA GLN A 80 18.99 19.02 10.07
C GLN A 80 18.38 19.64 8.81
N ALA A 81 17.21 20.30 8.92
CA ALA A 81 16.63 21.07 7.83
C ALA A 81 16.21 22.45 8.34
N ARG A 82 17.20 23.27 8.68
CA ARG A 82 17.03 24.72 8.84
C ARG A 82 18.40 25.39 8.92
N THR A 83 18.87 25.89 7.79
CA THR A 83 19.50 27.21 7.64
C THR A 83 19.45 27.59 6.15
N PRO A 84 19.20 28.88 5.83
CA PRO A 84 19.27 29.39 4.46
C PRO A 84 20.69 29.35 3.88
#